data_AF-A0A8H3HI90-F1
#
_entry.id   AF-A0A8H3HI90-F1
#
_cell.length_a   1.000
_cell.length_b   1.000
_cell.length_c   1.000
_cell.angle_alpha   90.00
_cell.angle_beta   90.00
_cell.angle_gamma   90.00
#
_symmetry.space_group_name_H-M   'P 1'
#
loop_
_entity.id
_entity.type
_entity.pdbx_description
1 polymer ?
#
loop_
_entity_poly.entity_id
_entity_poly.type
_entity_poly.pdbx_seq_one_letter_code
_entity_poly.pdbx_strand_id
1 'polypeptide(L)'
;MVGTEAIFLKVMLLKSPVEYGMPLATIMARVDMRLNAGAIREMHWHLAAEWELPRRRISGDLWYFPKGIPHSIQGLNDTADGCEFLLVLDDGTFSEGSAFLLTDWIARVPKKVLAKNF
;
A
#
# COMPACT_ATOMS: atom_id res chain seq x y z
N MET A 1 -13.14 -8.64 -32.74
CA MET A 1 -11.75 -8.99 -32.36
C MET A 1 -10.95 -7.70 -32.39
N VAL A 2 -10.89 -7.00 -31.26
CA VAL A 2 -10.13 -5.75 -31.09
C VAL A 2 -9.33 -5.96 -29.81
N GLY A 3 -8.01 -5.96 -29.96
CA GLY A 3 -7.06 -6.47 -28.98
C GLY A 3 -6.89 -5.57 -27.75
N THR A 4 -7.01 -6.19 -26.58
CA THR A 4 -6.68 -5.67 -25.25
C THR A 4 -5.22 -5.93 -24.87
N GLU A 5 -4.35 -6.29 -25.81
CA GLU A 5 -2.98 -6.78 -25.52
C GLU A 5 -1.92 -5.69 -25.27
N ALA A 6 -2.27 -4.40 -25.29
CA ALA A 6 -1.29 -3.33 -25.13
C ALA A 6 -1.01 -2.89 -23.68
N ILE A 7 -1.74 -3.39 -22.68
CA ILE A 7 -1.58 -2.96 -21.26
C ILE A 7 -0.88 -4.02 -20.40
N PHE A 8 -0.81 -5.27 -20.85
CA PHE A 8 -0.25 -6.38 -20.05
C PHE A 8 1.27 -6.52 -20.09
N LEU A 9 1.99 -5.78 -20.95
CA LEU A 9 3.44 -5.92 -21.11
C LEU A 9 4.31 -4.93 -20.30
N LYS A 10 3.74 -4.15 -19.38
CA LYS A 10 4.50 -3.25 -18.48
C LYS A 10 4.39 -3.59 -16.99
N VAL A 11 3.75 -4.72 -16.67
CA VAL A 11 3.56 -5.23 -15.29
C VAL A 11 4.40 -6.51 -15.07
N MET A 12 5.64 -6.50 -15.54
CA MET A 12 6.68 -7.45 -15.10
C MET A 12 7.96 -6.65 -14.83
N LEU A 13 8.54 -6.83 -13.64
CA LEU A 13 9.61 -6.04 -13.02
C LEU A 13 9.27 -4.60 -12.57
N LEU A 14 8.43 -4.49 -11.54
CA LEU A 14 8.52 -3.36 -10.62
C LEU A 14 8.69 -4.00 -9.25
N LYS A 15 9.87 -3.94 -8.62
CA LYS A 15 10.14 -4.15 -7.17
C LYS A 15 10.38 -2.77 -6.57
N SER A 16 10.17 -2.54 -5.26
CA SER A 16 10.52 -1.25 -4.62
C SER A 16 11.95 -0.84 -5.04
N PRO A 17 12.12 0.31 -5.72
CA PRO A 17 13.41 0.70 -6.33
C PRO A 17 14.50 0.94 -5.30
N VAL A 18 14.11 1.39 -4.11
CA VAL A 18 14.97 1.75 -2.99
C VAL A 18 15.54 0.53 -2.26
N GLU A 19 14.76 -0.54 -2.12
CA GLU A 19 15.13 -1.68 -1.27
C GLU A 19 15.96 -2.73 -2.01
N TYR A 20 15.82 -2.85 -3.33
CA TYR A 20 16.50 -3.85 -4.16
C TYR A 20 17.47 -3.27 -5.20
N GLY A 21 17.74 -1.96 -5.18
CA GLY A 21 18.74 -1.33 -6.05
C GLY A 21 18.34 -1.29 -7.52
N MET A 22 17.12 -0.86 -7.84
CA MET A 22 16.65 -0.67 -9.22
C MET A 22 16.59 0.83 -9.59
N PRO A 23 17.73 1.49 -9.89
CA PRO A 23 17.81 2.95 -10.04
C PRO A 23 17.04 3.51 -11.25
N LEU A 24 16.62 2.65 -12.17
CA LEU A 24 15.83 3.06 -13.35
C LEU A 24 14.33 3.20 -13.06
N ALA A 25 13.82 2.60 -11.98
CA ALA A 25 12.41 2.67 -11.62
C ALA A 25 12.17 3.91 -10.75
N THR A 26 12.14 5.10 -11.35
CA THR A 26 12.05 6.36 -10.60
C THR A 26 10.63 6.87 -10.35
N ILE A 27 9.66 6.39 -11.14
CA ILE A 27 8.29 6.92 -11.14
C ILE A 27 7.26 6.02 -10.43
N MET A 28 7.63 4.78 -10.11
CA MET A 28 6.74 3.84 -9.43
C MET A 28 7.52 2.91 -8.51
N ALA A 29 6.94 2.60 -7.36
CA ALA A 29 7.40 1.56 -6.46
C ALA A 29 6.32 0.49 -6.27
N ARG A 30 6.72 -0.68 -5.76
CA ARG A 30 5.77 -1.69 -5.30
C ARG A 30 6.09 -2.18 -3.91
N VAL A 31 5.08 -2.72 -3.27
CA VAL A 31 5.18 -3.47 -2.02
C VAL A 31 4.46 -4.80 -2.20
N ASP A 32 5.10 -5.89 -1.78
CA ASP A 32 4.50 -7.22 -1.74
C ASP A 32 4.10 -7.47 -0.29
N MET A 33 2.81 -7.39 0.02
CA MET A 33 2.33 -7.45 1.39
C MET A 33 1.49 -8.70 1.61
N ARG A 34 1.73 -9.33 2.77
CA ARG A 34 0.93 -10.43 3.30
C ARG A 34 0.43 -10.04 4.70
N LEU A 35 -0.87 -10.17 4.92
CA LEU A 35 -1.49 -10.09 6.23
C LEU A 35 -2.05 -11.45 6.60
N ASN A 36 -1.67 -11.96 7.77
CA ASN A 36 -2.31 -13.15 8.34
C ASN A 36 -3.80 -12.88 8.61
N ALA A 37 -4.59 -13.94 8.76
CA ALA A 37 -5.99 -13.83 9.15
C ALA A 37 -6.15 -12.94 10.40
N GLY A 38 -6.95 -11.88 10.26
CA GLY A 38 -7.26 -10.94 11.33
C GLY A 38 -6.20 -9.87 11.56
N ALA A 39 -5.03 -9.97 10.91
CA ALA A 39 -3.97 -8.98 11.03
C ALA A 39 -4.38 -7.64 10.38
N ILE A 40 -3.91 -6.55 10.96
CA ILE A 40 -4.22 -5.19 10.51
C ILE A 40 -2.92 -4.51 10.07
N ARG A 41 -2.91 -3.99 8.85
CA ARG A 41 -2.01 -2.89 8.49
C ARG A 41 -2.58 -1.62 9.08
N GLU A 42 -1.85 -1.07 10.06
CA GLU A 42 -2.25 0.10 10.85
C GLU A 42 -2.79 1.24 9.97
N MET A 43 -3.75 2.03 10.48
CA MET A 43 -4.20 3.26 9.83
C MET A 43 -3.03 4.19 9.54
N HIS A 44 -2.89 4.56 8.28
CA HIS A 44 -1.80 5.38 7.80
C HIS A 44 -2.20 6.19 6.58
N TRP A 45 -1.34 7.14 6.23
CA TRP A 45 -1.40 7.87 4.97
C TRP A 45 0.02 8.11 4.47
N HIS A 46 0.16 8.45 3.20
CA HIS A 46 1.44 8.76 2.59
C HIS A 46 1.25 9.79 1.46
N LEU A 47 2.38 10.29 0.95
CA LEU A 47 2.41 11.29 -0.12
C LEU A 47 2.39 10.67 -1.53
N ALA A 48 2.29 9.35 -1.64
CA ALA A 48 2.06 8.68 -2.91
C ALA A 48 0.57 8.36 -3.05
N ALA A 49 0.06 8.22 -4.26
CA ALA A 49 -1.17 7.48 -4.49
C ALA A 49 -0.86 5.99 -4.50
N GLU A 50 -1.82 5.17 -4.05
CA GLU A 50 -1.64 3.72 -3.93
C GLU A 50 -2.73 2.96 -4.68
N TRP A 51 -2.32 1.96 -5.46
CA TRP A 51 -3.19 0.94 -6.04
C TRP A 51 -2.94 -0.40 -5.36
N GLU A 52 -3.99 -1.10 -4.98
CA GLU A 52 -3.92 -2.43 -4.36
C GLU A 52 -4.54 -3.49 -5.27
N LEU A 53 -3.75 -4.49 -5.65
CA LEU A 53 -4.18 -5.65 -6.43
C LEU A 53 -4.10 -6.93 -5.59
N PRO A 54 -5.22 -7.55 -5.20
CA PRO A 54 -5.24 -8.84 -4.53
C PRO A 54 -4.62 -9.94 -5.40
N ARG A 55 -3.76 -10.78 -4.80
CA ARG A 55 -3.17 -11.94 -5.50
C ARG A 55 -3.94 -13.23 -5.28
N ARG A 56 -4.65 -13.37 -4.16
CA ARG A 56 -5.29 -14.63 -3.72
C ARG A 56 -6.77 -14.53 -3.35
N ARG A 57 -7.41 -13.39 -3.62
CA ARG A 57 -8.88 -13.23 -3.55
C ARG A 57 -9.41 -12.72 -4.88
N ILE A 58 -10.69 -13.03 -5.14
CA ILE A 58 -11.55 -12.61 -6.25
C ILE A 58 -10.78 -11.96 -7.41
N SER A 59 -10.60 -12.71 -8.49
CA SER A 59 -10.07 -12.16 -9.74
C SER A 59 -10.93 -10.97 -10.17
N GLY A 60 -10.39 -9.75 -10.05
CA GLY A 60 -11.03 -8.51 -10.53
C GLY A 60 -11.12 -7.35 -9.54
N ASP A 61 -10.89 -7.56 -8.24
CA ASP A 61 -10.94 -6.46 -7.26
C ASP A 61 -9.68 -5.57 -7.38
N LEU A 62 -9.88 -4.24 -7.34
CA LEU A 62 -8.82 -3.23 -7.35
C LEU A 62 -9.25 -2.07 -6.46
N TRP A 63 -8.33 -1.62 -5.61
CA TRP A 63 -8.55 -0.48 -4.76
C TRP A 63 -7.59 0.63 -5.14
N TYR A 64 -8.05 1.88 -5.03
CA TYR A 64 -7.24 3.06 -5.29
C TYR A 64 -7.40 4.03 -4.11
N PHE A 65 -6.28 4.38 -3.49
CA PHE A 65 -6.21 5.38 -2.44
C PHE A 65 -5.53 6.62 -3.00
N PRO A 66 -6.27 7.75 -3.14
CA PRO A 66 -5.66 9.01 -3.53
C PRO A 66 -4.62 9.46 -2.51
N LYS A 67 -3.61 10.20 -2.99
CA LYS A 67 -2.54 10.77 -2.18
C LYS A 67 -3.07 11.47 -0.93
N GLY A 68 -2.49 11.14 0.23
CA GLY A 68 -2.80 11.77 1.52
C GLY A 68 -4.12 11.34 2.17
N ILE A 69 -4.91 10.47 1.53
CA ILE A 69 -6.14 9.95 2.13
C ILE A 69 -5.81 8.80 3.08
N PRO A 70 -6.18 8.88 4.37
CA PRO A 70 -5.87 7.84 5.33
C PRO A 70 -6.67 6.58 5.06
N HIS A 71 -6.01 5.44 5.21
CA HIS A 71 -6.59 4.11 4.99
C HIS A 71 -5.92 3.07 5.91
N SER A 72 -6.53 1.89 5.99
CA SER A 72 -6.04 0.73 6.74
C SER A 72 -6.47 -0.53 6.00
N ILE A 73 -5.70 -1.60 6.12
CA ILE A 73 -6.01 -2.89 5.48
C ILE A 73 -6.14 -3.95 6.57
N GLN A 74 -7.16 -4.79 6.48
CA GLN A 74 -7.36 -5.89 7.42
C GLN A 74 -7.49 -7.20 6.65
N GLY A 75 -6.65 -8.16 7.02
CA GLY A 75 -6.84 -9.55 6.60
C GLY A 75 -8.12 -10.08 7.21
N LEU A 76 -9.11 -10.41 6.38
CA LEU A 76 -10.34 -11.03 6.84
C LEU A 76 -10.04 -12.43 7.40
N ASN A 77 -10.82 -12.86 8.39
CA ASN A 77 -10.72 -14.19 9.02
C ASN A 77 -11.46 -15.28 8.22
N ASP A 78 -11.81 -15.01 6.98
CA ASP A 78 -12.60 -15.91 6.15
C ASP A 78 -11.74 -16.90 5.34
N THR A 79 -10.41 -16.75 5.38
CA THR A 79 -9.42 -17.73 4.93
C THR A 79 -8.37 -17.96 6.01
N ALA A 80 -7.85 -19.19 6.13
CA ALA A 80 -6.80 -19.49 7.10
C ALA A 80 -5.48 -18.75 6.81
N ASP A 81 -5.21 -18.45 5.53
CA ASP A 81 -3.98 -17.81 5.07
C ASP A 81 -4.00 -16.28 5.15
N GLY A 82 -5.16 -15.67 5.44
CA GLY A 82 -5.35 -14.22 5.36
C GLY A 82 -5.37 -13.70 3.92
N CYS A 83 -4.74 -12.55 3.67
CA CYS A 83 -4.68 -11.93 2.36
C CYS A 83 -3.26 -11.59 1.90
N GLU A 84 -3.06 -11.63 0.59
CA GLU A 84 -1.83 -11.23 -0.09
C GLU A 84 -2.20 -10.29 -1.23
N PHE A 85 -1.50 -9.17 -1.31
CA PHE A 85 -1.76 -8.13 -2.29
C PHE A 85 -0.47 -7.46 -2.76
N LEU A 86 -0.53 -6.96 -3.98
CA LEU A 86 0.49 -6.14 -4.60
C LEU A 86 0.05 -4.68 -4.49
N LEU A 87 0.82 -3.88 -3.75
CA LEU A 87 0.65 -2.44 -3.74
C LEU A 87 1.56 -1.83 -4.79
N VAL A 88 1.05 -0.87 -5.54
CA VAL A 88 1.81 -0.04 -6.47
C VAL A 88 1.64 1.41 -6.05
N LEU A 89 2.73 2.16 -5.99
CA LEU A 89 2.74 3.55 -5.60
C LEU A 89 3.36 4.41 -6.71
N ASP A 90 2.83 5.62 -6.92
CA ASP A 90 3.29 6.58 -7.95
C ASP A 90 4.55 7.38 -7.56
N ASP A 91 5.38 6.82 -6.68
CA ASP A 91 6.68 7.37 -6.29
C ASP A 91 7.72 6.24 -6.24
N GLY A 92 8.70 6.27 -7.14
CA GLY A 92 9.77 5.27 -7.19
C GLY A 92 10.74 5.35 -6.00
N THR A 93 10.71 6.45 -5.25
CA THR A 93 11.51 6.62 -4.03
C THR A 93 10.76 6.20 -2.78
N PHE A 94 9.51 5.73 -2.91
CA PHE A 94 8.72 5.29 -1.78
C PHE A 94 9.37 4.13 -1.03
N SER A 95 9.27 4.17 0.29
CA SER A 95 9.63 3.10 1.21
C SER A 95 8.48 2.92 2.20
N GLU A 96 8.13 1.68 2.54
CA GLU A 96 7.06 1.40 3.50
C GLU A 96 7.27 2.11 4.86
N GLY A 97 8.54 2.30 5.24
CA GLY A 97 8.91 2.99 6.47
C GLY A 97 8.68 4.51 6.46
N SER A 98 8.32 5.11 5.32
CA SER A 98 8.03 6.55 5.23
C SER A 98 6.55 6.89 5.33
N ALA A 99 5.67 5.90 5.49
CA ALA A 99 4.25 6.13 5.75
C ALA A 99 4.03 6.81 7.11
N PHE A 100 3.08 7.73 7.18
CA PHE A 100 2.66 8.36 8.43
C PHE A 100 1.67 7.45 9.15
N LEU A 101 2.08 6.92 10.30
CA LEU A 101 1.26 6.03 11.12
C LEU A 101 0.44 6.84 12.13
N LEU A 102 -0.84 6.51 12.29
CA LEU A 102 -1.72 7.20 13.25
C LEU A 102 -1.16 7.15 14.67
N THR A 103 -0.67 5.99 15.11
CA THR A 103 -0.14 5.83 16.47
C THR A 103 1.18 6.58 16.66
N ASP A 104 2.07 6.59 15.67
CA ASP A 104 3.31 7.37 15.72
C ASP A 104 3.02 8.88 15.76
N TRP A 105 2.01 9.34 15.01
CA TRP A 105 1.56 10.72 15.07
C TRP A 105 1.03 11.07 16.47
N ILE A 106 0.09 10.28 17.01
CA ILE A 106 -0.45 10.50 18.37
C ILE A 106 0.66 10.49 19.42
N ALA A 107 1.63 9.59 19.32
CA ALA A 107 2.75 9.49 20.26
C ALA A 107 3.66 10.74 20.25
N ARG A 108 3.72 11.46 19.12
CA ARG A 108 4.56 12.65 18.93
C ARG A 108 3.82 13.97 19.15
N VAL A 109 2.49 13.96 19.26
CA VAL A 109 1.71 15.17 19.57
C VAL A 109 1.65 15.36 21.11
N PRO A 110 1.99 16.56 21.64
CA PRO A 110 1.89 16.81 23.07
C PRO A 110 0.50 16.51 23.61
N LYS A 111 0.41 15.78 24.74
CA LYS A 111 -0.87 15.38 25.36
C LYS A 111 -1.84 16.55 25.58
N LYS A 112 -1.33 17.74 25.92
CA LYS A 112 -2.14 18.96 26.10
C LYS A 112 -2.84 19.45 24.81
N VAL A 113 -2.29 19.11 23.65
CA VAL A 113 -2.88 19.42 22.33
C VAL A 113 -3.96 18.39 22.01
N LEU A 114 -3.65 17.10 22.20
CA LEU A 114 -4.63 16.03 22.01
C LEU A 114 -5.87 16.20 22.91
N ALA A 115 -5.67 16.53 24.18
CA ALA A 115 -6.75 16.74 25.15
C ALA A 115 -7.63 17.97 24.87
N LYS A 116 -7.25 18.83 23.92
CA LYS A 116 -8.10 19.92 23.44
C LYS A 116 -8.87 19.55 22.17
N ASN A 117 -8.46 18.48 21.49
CA ASN A 117 -9.00 18.05 20.22
C ASN A 117 -10.08 16.96 20.37
N PHE A 118 -10.10 16.26 21.50
CA PHE A 118 -11.06 15.21 21.88
C PHE A 118 -11.58 15.50 23.28
#